data_AF-A0A526PW83-F1
#
_entry.id   AF-A0A526PW83-F1
#
_cell.length_a   1.000
_cell.length_b   1.000
_cell.length_c   1.000
_cell.angle_alpha   90.00
_cell.angle_beta   90.00
_cell.angle_gamma   90.00
#
_symmetry.space_group_name_H-M   'P 1'
#
loop_
_entity.id
_entity.type
_entity.pdbx_description
1 polymer ?
#
loop_
_entity_poly.entity_id
_entity_poly.type
_entity_poly.pdbx_seq_one_letter_code
_entity_poly.pdbx_strand_id
1 'polypeptide(L)' 'MDHSSNQLLPLETLRAFDAAARTGSFSAAAERLNLTHGAISRQIAKLED' A
#
# COMPACT_ATOMS: atom_id res chain seq x y z
N MET A 1 -2.07 2.21 -31.28
CA MET A 1 -1.39 1.39 -30.26
C MET A 1 -1.13 2.29 -29.06
N ASP A 2 -2.18 2.46 -28.28
CA ASP A 2 -2.19 3.04 -26.94
C ASP A 2 -1.41 2.10 -26.00
N HIS A 3 -0.10 2.28 -25.94
CA HIS A 3 0.69 1.73 -24.85
C HIS A 3 0.48 2.61 -23.61
N SER A 4 -0.77 2.72 -23.15
CA SER A 4 -1.06 3.11 -21.78
C SER A 4 -0.54 1.96 -20.92
N SER A 5 0.76 1.94 -20.70
CA SER A 5 1.45 1.01 -19.80
C SER A 5 0.77 1.13 -18.46
N ASN A 6 -0.17 0.21 -18.29
CA ASN A 6 -1.09 0.09 -17.20
C ASN A 6 -0.27 -0.36 -15.98
N GLN A 7 0.57 0.55 -15.45
CA GLN A 7 1.17 0.47 -14.11
C GLN A 7 0.05 0.65 -13.09
N LEU A 8 -0.92 -0.28 -13.11
CA LEU A 8 -1.87 -0.40 -12.03
C LEU A 8 -1.08 -0.86 -10.83
N LEU A 9 -0.86 0.08 -9.91
CA LEU A 9 -0.46 -0.23 -8.55
C LEU A 9 -1.43 -1.29 -8.02
N PRO A 10 -0.94 -2.43 -7.49
CA PRO A 10 -1.81 -3.44 -6.91
C PRO A 10 -2.78 -2.80 -5.93
N LEU A 11 -4.05 -3.21 -5.93
CA LEU A 11 -5.07 -2.61 -5.05
C LEU A 11 -4.68 -2.68 -3.57
N GLU A 12 -3.93 -3.71 -3.19
CA GLU A 12 -3.38 -3.85 -1.84
C GLU A 12 -2.39 -2.74 -1.48
N THR A 13 -1.60 -2.27 -2.44
CA THR A 13 -0.65 -1.18 -2.27
C THR A 13 -1.37 0.13 -1.97
N LEU A 14 -2.42 0.43 -2.73
CA LEU A 14 -3.27 1.61 -2.51
C LEU A 14 -4.00 1.54 -1.16
N ARG A 15 -4.51 0.36 -0.80
CA ARG A 15 -5.18 0.14 0.50
C ARG A 15 -4.22 0.29 1.68
N ALA A 16 -3.02 -0.25 1.59
CA ALA A 16 -2.01 -0.11 2.63
C ALA A 16 -1.61 1.36 2.84
N PHE A 17 -1.45 2.10 1.74
CA PHE A 17 -1.15 3.53 1.79
C PHE A 17 -2.28 4.37 2.39
N ASP A 18 -3.53 4.21 1.92
CA ASP A 18 -4.67 4.93 2.48
C ASP A 18 -4.85 4.62 3.98
N ALA A 19 -4.71 3.36 4.38
CA ALA A 19 -4.79 2.96 5.79
C ALA A 19 -3.68 3.64 6.62
N ALA A 20 -2.43 3.60 6.16
CA ALA A 20 -1.30 4.24 6.84
C ALA A 20 -1.44 5.76 6.92
N ALA A 21 -1.94 6.41 5.86
CA ALA A 21 -2.18 7.85 5.84
C ALA A 21 -3.29 8.25 6.83
N ARG A 22 -4.35 7.45 6.96
CA ARG A 22 -5.46 7.70 7.92
C ARG A 22 -5.06 7.49 9.36
N THR A 23 -4.25 6.47 9.65
CA THR A 23 -3.84 6.14 11.02
C THR A 23 -2.59 6.89 11.46
N GLY A 24 -1.79 7.40 10.54
CA GLY A 24 -0.45 7.94 10.81
C GLY A 24 0.53 6.90 11.36
N SER A 25 0.20 5.60 11.27
CA SER A 25 0.98 4.51 11.86
C SER A 25 0.85 3.22 11.07
N PHE A 26 1.98 2.64 10.69
CA PHE A 26 2.05 1.36 9.98
C PHE A 26 1.57 0.18 10.84
N SER A 27 1.81 0.21 12.15
CA SER A 27 1.28 -0.82 13.07
C SER A 27 -0.24 -0.78 13.12
N ALA A 28 -0.82 0.41 13.28
CA ALA A 28 -2.29 0.55 13.31
C ALA A 28 -2.94 0.22 11.97
N ALA A 29 -2.28 0.55 10.84
CA ALA A 29 -2.75 0.16 9.51
C ALA A 29 -2.69 -1.36 9.31
N ALA A 30 -1.65 -2.01 9.82
CA ALA A 30 -1.49 -3.46 9.77
C ALA A 30 -2.61 -4.16 10.55
N GLU A 31 -2.94 -3.69 11.75
CA GLU A 31 -4.07 -4.20 12.54
C GLU A 31 -5.40 -4.04 11.81
N ARG A 32 -5.67 -2.86 11.21
CA ARG A 32 -6.91 -2.59 10.47
C ARG A 32 -7.08 -3.46 9.22
N LEU A 33 -5.98 -3.84 8.57
CA LEU A 33 -5.98 -4.64 7.35
C LEU A 33 -5.71 -6.14 7.60
N ASN A 34 -5.58 -6.55 8.87
CA ASN A 34 -5.19 -7.91 9.26
C ASN A 34 -3.90 -8.37 8.56
N LEU A 35 -2.93 -7.47 8.51
CA LEU A 35 -1.61 -7.65 7.92
C LEU A 35 -0.54 -7.52 8.99
N THR A 36 0.70 -7.88 8.63
CA THR A 36 1.86 -7.59 9.48
C THR A 36 2.42 -6.20 9.15
N HIS A 37 3.09 -5.58 10.12
CA HIS A 37 3.80 -4.30 9.91
C HIS A 37 4.75 -4.36 8.70
N GLY A 38 5.49 -5.47 8.55
CA GLY A 38 6.39 -5.69 7.42
C GLY A 38 5.68 -5.84 6.07
N ALA A 39 4.43 -6.31 6.05
CA ALA A 39 3.61 -6.32 4.83
C ALA A 39 3.20 -4.89 4.42
N ILE A 40 2.76 -4.06 5.36
CA ILE A 40 2.43 -2.65 5.10
C ILE A 40 3.65 -1.89 4.58
N SER A 41 4.80 -2.02 5.26
CA SER A 41 6.04 -1.37 4.84
C SER A 41 6.46 -1.77 3.43
N ARG A 42 6.40 -3.07 3.08
CA ARG A 42 6.70 -3.53 1.71
C ARG A 42 5.71 -3.01 0.67
N GLN A 43 4.43 -2.93 0.99
CA GLN A 43 3.44 -2.39 0.06
C GLN A 43 3.69 -0.91 -0.19
N ILE A 44 3.99 -0.13 0.84
CA ILE A 44 4.28 1.30 0.69
C ILE A 44 5.59 1.52 -0.09
N ALA A 45 6.63 0.72 0.15
CA ALA A 45 7.88 0.82 -0.60
C ALA A 45 7.69 0.62 -2.11
N LYS A 46 6.70 -0.18 -2.54
CA LYS A 46 6.36 -0.35 -3.97
C LYS A 46 5.74 0.89 -4.61
N LEU A 47 5.39 1.93 -3.84
CA LEU A 47 4.92 3.21 -4.36
C LEU A 47 6.07 4.17 -4.69
N GLU A 48 7.27 3.90 -4.18
CA GLU A 48 8.43 4.78 -4.31
C GLU A 48 9.34 4.41 -5.50
N ASP A 49 9.12 3.25 -6.12
CA ASP A 49 9.79 2.73 -7.33
C ASP A 49 8.92 2.95 -8.58
#